data_AF-A0A9E6C967-F1
#
_entry.id   AF-A0A9E6C967-F1
#
_cell.length_a   1.000
_cell.length_b   1.000
_cell.length_c   1.000
_cell.angle_alpha   90.00
_cell.angle_beta   90.00
_cell.angle_gamma   90.00
#
_symmetry.space_group_name_H-M   'P 1'
#
loop_
_entity.id
_entity.type
_entity.pdbx_description
1 polymer ?
#
loop_
_entity_poly.entity_id
_entity_poly.type
_entity_poly.pdbx_seq_one_letter_code
_entity_poly.pdbx_strand_id
1 'polypeptide(L)'
;MKNWVKIQSFDRYHQAELRKTILQSNGIPAVILDEKDSLFLFGNIDLYVEEFNEKKARALIDEFEGLTKINSYIDLKPVLLFQKILSEAGINAILKRKESSKYILDNYELYVENKDVEKTIPYLTGKKLNGWRKLLISSKVRQTKYFVDLLSENLINSIVIKKKDSDYHLEALYVYVKDEDYARAERIIKELKGYEVVAESDNLTDIEKLEEILFSHRIKAIIKKESGKIKLFVEQADFKEASGIIENEKEWTLFKTYSDITNAMFEKSILEAAEIPSVIINDKDTTFLLGDIELFVEKNMLEKAEEIIKNI
;
A
#
# COMPACT_ATOMS: atom_id res chain seq x y z
N MET A 1 28.95 -3.50 -28.35
CA MET A 1 28.37 -2.50 -27.42
C MET A 1 29.47 -2.08 -26.46
N LYS A 2 29.95 -0.83 -26.52
CA LYS A 2 30.90 -0.33 -25.52
C LYS A 2 30.09 0.17 -24.32
N ASN A 3 30.50 -0.18 -23.10
CA ASN A 3 29.89 0.23 -21.82
C ASN A 3 28.52 -0.41 -21.48
N TRP A 4 28.20 -1.58 -22.06
CA TRP A 4 27.05 -2.39 -21.65
C TRP A 4 27.53 -3.67 -20.99
N VAL A 5 26.94 -4.00 -19.85
CA VAL A 5 27.31 -5.17 -19.06
C VAL A 5 26.13 -6.12 -18.95
N LYS A 6 26.43 -7.41 -19.03
CA LYS A 6 25.42 -8.44 -18.85
C LYS A 6 25.02 -8.52 -17.39
N ILE A 7 23.73 -8.43 -17.12
CA ILE A 7 23.18 -8.61 -15.78
C ILE A 7 22.80 -10.05 -15.53
N GLN A 8 22.01 -10.67 -16.41
CA GLN A 8 21.46 -12.01 -16.21
C GLN A 8 21.15 -12.69 -17.55
N SER A 9 21.19 -14.02 -17.57
CA SER A 9 20.79 -14.87 -18.70
C SER A 9 19.49 -15.61 -18.38
N PHE A 10 18.64 -15.81 -19.39
CA PHE A 10 17.32 -16.42 -19.26
C PHE A 10 17.10 -17.51 -20.32
N ASP A 11 16.34 -18.55 -19.94
CA ASP A 11 15.92 -19.60 -20.87
C ASP A 11 14.67 -19.20 -21.68
N ARG A 12 13.92 -18.20 -21.23
CA ARG A 12 12.64 -17.79 -21.83
C ARG A 12 12.55 -16.28 -21.98
N TYR A 13 12.13 -15.83 -23.17
CA TYR A 13 12.15 -14.41 -23.55
C TYR A 13 11.26 -13.53 -22.67
N HIS A 14 10.09 -14.05 -22.26
CA HIS A 14 9.19 -13.32 -21.37
C HIS A 14 9.81 -13.01 -20.00
N GLN A 15 10.73 -13.87 -19.50
CA GLN A 15 11.39 -13.63 -18.21
C GLN A 15 12.38 -12.47 -18.33
N ALA A 16 13.10 -12.43 -19.44
CA ALA A 16 14.01 -11.33 -19.77
C ALA A 16 13.24 -10.01 -19.96
N GLU A 17 12.13 -10.01 -20.72
CA GLU A 17 11.30 -8.81 -20.92
C GLU A 17 10.72 -8.30 -19.61
N LEU A 18 10.25 -9.19 -18.72
CA LEU A 18 9.74 -8.77 -17.41
C LEU A 18 10.82 -8.03 -16.60
N ARG A 19 12.07 -8.51 -16.61
CA ARG A 19 13.18 -7.87 -15.88
C ARG A 19 13.63 -6.58 -16.55
N LYS A 20 13.63 -6.54 -17.88
CA LYS A 20 13.85 -5.31 -18.65
C LYS A 20 12.80 -4.24 -18.33
N THR A 21 11.52 -4.58 -18.31
CA THR A 21 10.44 -3.64 -17.95
C THR A 21 10.64 -3.11 -16.54
N ILE A 22 10.96 -3.97 -15.57
CA ILE A 22 11.22 -3.54 -14.19
C ILE A 22 12.40 -2.57 -14.11
N LEU A 23 13.52 -2.88 -14.78
CA LEU A 23 14.66 -1.97 -14.85
C LEU A 23 14.26 -0.63 -15.48
N GLN A 24 13.56 -0.66 -16.62
CA GLN A 24 13.14 0.53 -17.35
C GLN A 24 12.18 1.41 -16.54
N SER A 25 11.20 0.81 -15.85
CA SER A 25 10.29 1.53 -14.94
C SER A 25 11.00 2.16 -13.74
N ASN A 26 12.20 1.69 -13.40
CA ASN A 26 13.05 2.27 -12.35
C ASN A 26 14.14 3.21 -12.91
N GLY A 27 13.96 3.68 -14.15
CA GLY A 27 14.86 4.61 -14.82
C GLY A 27 16.21 3.99 -15.19
N ILE A 28 16.28 2.67 -15.33
CA ILE A 28 17.48 1.94 -15.74
C ILE A 28 17.26 1.42 -17.17
N PRO A 29 17.90 2.03 -18.18
CA PRO A 29 17.86 1.50 -19.54
C PRO A 29 18.40 0.08 -19.59
N ALA A 30 17.61 -0.83 -20.15
CA ALA A 30 17.94 -2.24 -20.28
C ALA A 30 17.59 -2.76 -21.67
N VAL A 31 18.42 -3.67 -22.19
CA VAL A 31 18.25 -4.29 -23.50
C VAL A 31 18.39 -5.80 -23.38
N ILE A 32 17.67 -6.52 -24.25
CA ILE A 32 17.73 -7.98 -24.33
C ILE A 32 18.42 -8.35 -25.62
N LEU A 33 19.35 -9.29 -25.52
CA LEU A 33 19.97 -9.97 -26.65
C LEU A 33 19.52 -11.43 -26.63
N ASP A 34 18.70 -11.80 -27.62
CA ASP A 34 18.34 -13.19 -27.85
C ASP A 34 19.42 -13.84 -28.72
N GLU A 35 20.29 -14.64 -28.11
CA GLU A 35 21.36 -15.35 -28.79
C GLU A 35 20.95 -16.78 -29.18
N LYS A 36 19.65 -17.10 -29.15
CA LYS A 36 19.18 -18.43 -29.54
C LYS A 36 19.28 -18.62 -31.05
N ASP A 37 19.95 -19.70 -31.43
CA ASP A 37 19.95 -20.16 -32.81
C ASP A 37 18.55 -20.69 -33.18
N SER A 38 17.95 -20.12 -34.22
CA SER A 38 16.60 -20.47 -34.68
C SER A 38 16.50 -21.88 -35.24
N LEU A 39 17.64 -22.52 -35.59
CA LEU A 39 17.69 -23.87 -36.15
C LEU A 39 17.86 -24.96 -35.09
N PHE A 40 18.51 -24.65 -33.97
CA PHE A 40 18.84 -25.66 -32.95
C PHE A 40 18.28 -25.35 -31.56
N LEU A 41 17.65 -24.18 -31.34
CA LEU A 41 17.08 -23.70 -30.06
C LEU A 41 18.06 -23.66 -28.88
N PHE A 42 19.36 -23.81 -29.13
CA PHE A 42 20.43 -23.64 -28.14
C PHE A 42 20.89 -22.18 -28.13
N GLY A 43 21.10 -21.64 -26.94
CA GLY A 43 21.50 -20.25 -26.71
C GLY A 43 20.77 -19.65 -25.51
N ASN A 44 21.24 -18.49 -25.04
CA ASN A 44 20.67 -17.79 -23.90
C ASN A 44 20.02 -16.47 -24.35
N ILE A 45 19.04 -16.01 -23.58
CA ILE A 45 18.47 -14.69 -23.74
C ILE A 45 19.07 -13.81 -22.64
N ASP A 46 19.95 -12.91 -23.03
CA ASP A 46 20.80 -12.16 -22.11
C ASP A 46 20.25 -10.73 -21.92
N LEU A 47 20.15 -10.29 -20.67
CA LEU A 47 19.74 -8.95 -20.28
C LEU A 47 20.97 -8.10 -19.97
N TYR A 48 21.05 -6.95 -20.60
CA TYR A 48 22.14 -5.99 -20.45
C TYR A 48 21.64 -4.63 -19.97
N VAL A 49 22.51 -3.92 -19.26
CA VAL A 49 22.34 -2.52 -18.87
C VAL A 49 23.64 -1.76 -19.13
N GLU A 50 23.59 -0.43 -19.11
CA GLU A 50 24.80 0.38 -19.11
C GLU A 50 25.64 0.14 -17.85
N GLU A 51 26.96 0.07 -17.99
CA GLU A 51 27.93 -0.24 -16.93
C GLU A 51 27.76 0.64 -15.68
N PHE A 52 27.46 1.92 -15.86
CA PHE A 52 27.19 2.85 -14.75
C PHE A 52 26.01 2.42 -13.88
N ASN A 53 25.02 1.73 -14.46
CA ASN A 53 23.83 1.26 -13.77
C ASN A 53 23.98 -0.17 -13.20
N GLU A 54 25.11 -0.84 -13.41
CA GLU A 54 25.26 -2.27 -13.10
C GLU A 54 24.90 -2.60 -11.65
N LYS A 55 25.51 -1.90 -10.68
CA LYS A 55 25.28 -2.17 -9.26
C LYS A 55 23.83 -1.95 -8.85
N LYS A 56 23.18 -0.90 -9.38
CA LYS A 56 21.77 -0.58 -9.14
C LYS A 56 20.86 -1.64 -9.76
N ALA A 57 21.17 -2.06 -11.00
CA ALA A 57 20.44 -3.09 -11.72
C ALA A 57 20.56 -4.46 -11.05
N ARG A 58 21.77 -4.84 -10.61
CA ARG A 58 22.00 -6.08 -9.85
C ARG A 58 21.25 -6.07 -8.53
N ALA A 59 21.36 -5.02 -7.72
CA ALA A 59 20.59 -4.93 -6.48
C ALA A 59 19.06 -5.06 -6.69
N LEU A 60 18.54 -4.44 -7.76
CA LEU A 60 17.13 -4.51 -8.14
C LEU A 60 16.73 -5.88 -8.71
N ILE A 61 17.66 -6.65 -9.27
CA ILE A 61 17.42 -8.01 -9.80
C ILE A 61 17.64 -9.08 -8.73
N ASP A 62 18.60 -8.87 -7.82
CA ASP A 62 18.92 -9.73 -6.69
C ASP A 62 17.78 -9.69 -5.65
N GLU A 63 17.08 -8.56 -5.51
CA GLU A 63 15.82 -8.50 -4.77
C GLU A 63 14.71 -9.39 -5.42
N PHE A 64 14.91 -9.79 -6.68
CA PHE A 64 14.02 -10.62 -7.51
C PHE A 64 14.65 -11.96 -7.93
N GLU A 65 15.71 -12.43 -7.24
CA GLU A 65 16.48 -13.66 -7.49
C GLU A 65 15.57 -14.91 -7.47
N GLY A 66 14.92 -15.19 -8.60
CA GLY A 66 13.97 -16.29 -8.71
C GLY A 66 12.64 -16.06 -7.98
N LEU A 67 12.46 -14.95 -7.26
CA LEU A 67 11.27 -14.65 -6.45
C LEU A 67 10.52 -13.42 -6.96
N THR A 68 9.19 -13.46 -6.89
CA THR A 68 8.29 -12.35 -7.21
C THR A 68 7.40 -12.05 -6.01
N LYS A 69 7.36 -10.78 -5.59
CA LYS A 69 6.41 -10.33 -4.57
C LYS A 69 4.99 -10.43 -5.11
N ILE A 70 4.14 -11.19 -4.43
CA ILE A 70 2.73 -11.39 -4.81
C ILE A 70 1.75 -10.65 -3.92
N ASN A 71 2.15 -10.32 -2.69
CA ASN A 71 1.29 -9.60 -1.76
C ASN A 71 2.14 -8.90 -0.69
N SER A 72 1.56 -7.92 -0.01
CA SER A 72 2.16 -7.30 1.17
C SER A 72 1.09 -6.73 2.08
N TYR A 73 1.36 -6.64 3.38
CA TYR A 73 0.46 -6.00 4.33
C TYR A 73 1.19 -5.53 5.61
N ILE A 74 0.53 -4.67 6.38
CA ILE A 74 1.06 -4.11 7.64
C ILE A 74 1.08 -5.15 8.75
N ASP A 75 0.06 -6.01 8.83
CA ASP A 75 -0.07 -7.00 9.91
C ASP A 75 0.35 -8.39 9.47
N LEU A 76 1.00 -9.12 10.38
CA LEU A 76 1.56 -10.44 10.12
C LEU A 76 0.47 -11.50 9.86
N LYS A 77 -0.58 -11.50 10.69
CA LYS A 77 -1.58 -12.57 10.72
C LYS A 77 -2.33 -12.73 9.38
N PRO A 78 -2.82 -11.65 8.73
CA PRO A 78 -3.41 -11.78 7.39
C PRO A 78 -2.47 -12.36 6.33
N VAL A 79 -1.18 -11.99 6.38
CA VAL A 79 -0.18 -12.49 5.43
C VAL A 79 0.13 -13.98 5.66
N LEU A 80 0.27 -14.40 6.92
CA LEU A 80 0.47 -15.81 7.27
C LEU A 80 -0.72 -16.68 6.86
N LEU A 81 -1.95 -16.19 7.06
CA LEU A 81 -3.15 -16.92 6.64
C LEU A 81 -3.17 -17.07 5.12
N PHE A 82 -2.81 -16.03 4.37
CA PHE A 82 -2.71 -16.13 2.91
C PHE A 82 -1.57 -17.06 2.46
N GLN A 83 -0.41 -17.00 3.09
CA GLN A 83 0.70 -17.94 2.87
C GLN A 83 0.25 -19.39 3.10
N LYS A 84 -0.51 -19.65 4.16
CA LYS A 84 -1.05 -20.99 4.46
C LYS A 84 -1.99 -21.48 3.34
N ILE A 85 -2.88 -20.62 2.84
CA ILE A 85 -3.77 -20.96 1.71
C ILE A 85 -2.95 -21.36 0.47
N LEU A 86 -1.88 -20.63 0.16
CA LEU A 86 -1.00 -20.96 -0.97
C LEU A 86 -0.26 -22.28 -0.73
N SER A 87 0.24 -22.51 0.49
CA SER A 87 0.92 -23.76 0.84
C SER A 87 0.00 -24.97 0.71
N GLU A 88 -1.26 -24.86 1.13
CA GLU A 88 -2.28 -25.91 0.97
C GLU A 88 -2.59 -26.20 -0.51
N ALA A 89 -2.37 -25.23 -1.38
CA ALA A 89 -2.45 -25.37 -2.83
C ALA A 89 -1.17 -25.89 -3.50
N GLY A 90 -0.13 -26.22 -2.72
CA GLY A 90 1.17 -26.66 -3.24
C GLY A 90 2.02 -25.53 -3.83
N ILE A 91 1.75 -24.28 -3.47
CA ILE A 91 2.53 -23.10 -3.86
C ILE A 91 3.39 -22.68 -2.66
N ASN A 92 4.70 -22.82 -2.80
CA ASN A 92 5.62 -22.38 -1.76
C ASN A 92 5.77 -20.86 -1.78
N ALA A 93 5.43 -20.20 -0.68
CA ALA A 93 5.54 -18.76 -0.52
C ALA A 93 6.46 -18.41 0.65
N ILE A 94 7.32 -17.42 0.44
CA ILE A 94 8.33 -16.95 1.38
C ILE A 94 7.88 -15.61 1.96
N LEU A 95 7.83 -15.54 3.29
CA LEU A 95 7.53 -14.32 4.02
C LEU A 95 8.83 -13.56 4.32
N LYS A 96 8.89 -12.30 3.92
CA LYS A 96 9.95 -11.36 4.29
C LYS A 96 9.38 -10.27 5.18
N ARG A 97 10.02 -10.02 6.33
CA ARG A 97 9.74 -8.85 7.16
C ARG A 97 10.63 -7.71 6.70
N LYS A 98 10.08 -6.52 6.52
CA LYS A 98 10.87 -5.31 6.29
C LYS A 98 11.39 -4.78 7.62
N GLU A 99 12.71 -4.55 7.70
CA GLU A 99 13.31 -3.90 8.86
C GLU A 99 12.84 -2.44 8.94
N SER A 100 12.50 -2.00 10.15
CA SER A 100 11.72 -0.81 10.44
C SER A 100 12.39 0.48 9.96
N SER A 101 11.91 1.04 8.85
CA SER A 101 11.95 2.50 8.64
C SER A 101 10.64 3.08 9.15
N LYS A 102 10.68 4.29 9.73
CA LYS A 102 9.48 5.03 10.20
C LYS A 102 8.43 5.28 9.09
N TYR A 103 8.77 4.97 7.83
CA TYR A 103 8.02 5.30 6.63
C TYR A 103 7.54 4.05 5.87
N ILE A 104 7.66 2.86 6.45
CA ILE A 104 7.23 1.61 5.81
C ILE A 104 5.72 1.43 5.96
N LEU A 105 5.01 1.52 4.83
CA LEU A 105 3.56 1.29 4.72
C LEU A 105 3.16 -0.19 4.76
N ASP A 106 4.11 -1.14 4.66
CA ASP A 106 3.89 -2.59 4.70
C ASP A 106 5.05 -3.31 5.40
N ASN A 107 4.79 -3.92 6.55
CA ASN A 107 5.83 -4.58 7.34
C ASN A 107 6.17 -5.99 6.84
N TYR A 108 5.25 -6.60 6.10
CA TYR A 108 5.32 -8.00 5.69
C TYR A 108 5.06 -8.13 4.20
N GLU A 109 5.98 -8.80 3.50
CA GLU A 109 5.91 -9.03 2.07
C GLU A 109 5.95 -10.53 1.80
N LEU A 110 5.10 -10.98 0.88
CA LEU A 110 4.97 -12.38 0.51
C LEU A 110 5.48 -12.56 -0.91
N TYR A 111 6.41 -13.49 -1.07
CA TYR A 111 7.08 -13.81 -2.32
C TYR A 111 6.79 -15.25 -2.73
N VAL A 112 6.81 -15.55 -4.02
CA VAL A 112 6.82 -16.91 -4.56
C VAL A 112 7.89 -17.05 -5.62
N GLU A 113 8.27 -18.27 -5.94
CA GLU A 113 9.13 -18.51 -7.10
C GLU A 113 8.49 -18.01 -8.40
N ASN A 114 9.30 -17.43 -9.29
CA ASN A 114 8.86 -16.87 -10.56
C ASN A 114 8.06 -17.89 -11.39
N LYS A 115 8.44 -19.17 -11.33
CA LYS A 115 7.76 -20.27 -12.03
C LYS A 115 6.34 -20.53 -11.52
N ASP A 116 6.03 -20.10 -10.30
CA ASP A 116 4.76 -20.33 -9.63
C ASP A 116 3.85 -19.10 -9.63
N VAL A 117 4.32 -17.94 -10.12
CA VAL A 117 3.54 -16.68 -10.17
C VAL A 117 2.20 -16.88 -10.86
N GLU A 118 2.15 -17.52 -12.04
CA GLU A 118 0.90 -17.76 -12.76
C GLU A 118 -0.10 -18.60 -11.94
N LYS A 119 0.40 -19.54 -11.14
CA LYS A 119 -0.44 -20.36 -10.26
C LYS A 119 -1.06 -19.56 -9.11
N THR A 120 -0.45 -18.42 -8.74
CA THR A 120 -0.96 -17.53 -7.69
C THR A 120 -2.09 -16.62 -8.16
N ILE A 121 -2.16 -16.30 -9.45
CA ILE A 121 -3.14 -15.34 -10.01
C ILE A 121 -4.59 -15.67 -9.62
N PRO A 122 -5.06 -16.93 -9.69
CA PRO A 122 -6.43 -17.25 -9.26
C PRO A 122 -6.70 -17.00 -7.77
N TYR A 123 -5.68 -17.04 -6.90
CA TYR A 123 -5.80 -16.73 -5.48
C TYR A 123 -5.81 -15.22 -5.24
N LEU A 124 -4.92 -14.49 -5.93
CA LEU A 124 -4.87 -13.02 -5.88
C LEU A 124 -6.14 -12.36 -6.43
N THR A 125 -6.81 -13.01 -7.38
CA THR A 125 -8.09 -12.54 -7.94
C THR A 125 -9.32 -13.06 -7.18
N GLY A 126 -9.12 -13.84 -6.11
CA GLY A 126 -10.19 -14.43 -5.32
C GLY A 126 -10.90 -15.63 -5.95
N LYS A 127 -10.57 -16.01 -7.20
CA LYS A 127 -11.21 -17.12 -7.94
C LYS A 127 -10.99 -18.50 -7.31
N LYS A 128 -9.88 -18.70 -6.57
CA LYS A 128 -9.53 -19.96 -5.90
C LYS A 128 -9.47 -19.87 -4.37
N LEU A 129 -10.12 -18.86 -3.79
CA LEU A 129 -10.22 -18.73 -2.33
C LEU A 129 -11.43 -19.50 -1.78
N ASN A 130 -11.45 -20.83 -1.96
CA ASN A 130 -12.55 -21.68 -1.50
C ASN A 130 -12.74 -21.57 0.02
N GLY A 131 -13.97 -21.38 0.48
CA GLY A 131 -14.27 -21.20 1.91
C GLY A 131 -14.01 -19.78 2.43
N TRP A 132 -13.60 -18.84 1.56
CA TRP A 132 -13.38 -17.44 1.89
C TRP A 132 -14.25 -16.54 1.02
N ARG A 133 -14.85 -15.53 1.66
CA ARG A 133 -15.72 -14.56 1.01
C ARG A 133 -15.18 -13.15 1.21
N LYS A 134 -15.20 -12.38 0.12
CA LYS A 134 -14.85 -10.97 0.14
C LYS A 134 -15.85 -10.21 1.00
N LEU A 135 -15.35 -9.54 2.03
CA LEU A 135 -16.13 -8.76 2.98
C LEU A 135 -16.20 -7.28 2.60
N LEU A 136 -15.05 -6.67 2.31
CA LEU A 136 -14.95 -5.26 1.94
C LEU A 136 -13.83 -5.00 0.95
N ILE A 137 -13.90 -3.83 0.32
CA ILE A 137 -12.88 -3.28 -0.57
C ILE A 137 -12.55 -1.88 -0.05
N SER A 138 -11.28 -1.54 0.02
CA SER A 138 -10.83 -0.20 0.37
C SER A 138 -9.61 0.18 -0.47
N SER A 139 -9.46 1.44 -0.86
CA SER A 139 -8.24 1.95 -1.48
C SER A 139 -7.20 2.40 -0.44
N LYS A 140 -7.60 2.55 0.84
CA LYS A 140 -6.76 3.14 1.90
C LYS A 140 -6.27 2.05 2.85
N VAL A 141 -4.94 1.92 2.96
CA VAL A 141 -4.30 0.86 3.78
C VAL A 141 -4.65 1.02 5.27
N ARG A 142 -4.66 2.25 5.79
CA ARG A 142 -4.97 2.55 7.19
C ARG A 142 -6.39 2.15 7.57
N GLN A 143 -7.38 2.54 6.75
CA GLN A 143 -8.78 2.15 6.97
C GLN A 143 -8.95 0.62 6.89
N THR A 144 -8.28 -0.04 5.93
CA THR A 144 -8.25 -1.51 5.87
C THR A 144 -7.70 -2.11 7.16
N LYS A 145 -6.62 -1.53 7.72
CA LYS A 145 -6.05 -1.95 8.98
C LYS A 145 -7.03 -1.84 10.13
N TYR A 146 -7.76 -0.73 10.27
CA TYR A 146 -8.74 -0.59 11.35
C TYR A 146 -9.86 -1.63 11.27
N PHE A 147 -10.37 -1.92 10.07
CA PHE A 147 -11.33 -3.02 9.91
C PHE A 147 -10.72 -4.39 10.23
N VAL A 148 -9.46 -4.65 9.87
CA VAL A 148 -8.78 -5.90 10.20
C VAL A 148 -8.55 -6.04 11.71
N ASP A 149 -8.15 -4.98 12.39
CA ASP A 149 -8.01 -4.93 13.85
C ASP A 149 -9.37 -5.26 14.52
N LEU A 150 -10.43 -4.55 14.12
CA LEU A 150 -11.80 -4.77 14.61
C LEU A 150 -12.27 -6.23 14.43
N LEU A 151 -12.01 -6.83 13.27
CA LEU A 151 -12.33 -8.23 13.03
C LEU A 151 -11.52 -9.15 13.95
N SER A 152 -10.22 -8.88 14.10
CA SER A 152 -9.33 -9.70 14.93
C SER A 152 -9.69 -9.64 16.41
N GLU A 153 -10.06 -8.47 16.93
CA GLU A 153 -10.58 -8.26 18.30
C GLU A 153 -11.86 -9.07 18.55
N ASN A 154 -12.65 -9.28 17.50
CA ASN A 154 -13.84 -10.13 17.51
C ASN A 154 -13.55 -11.60 17.20
N LEU A 155 -12.28 -12.01 17.20
CA LEU A 155 -11.81 -13.37 16.90
C LEU A 155 -12.13 -13.85 15.48
N ILE A 156 -12.31 -12.92 14.53
CA ILE A 156 -12.55 -13.23 13.13
C ILE A 156 -11.23 -13.16 12.37
N ASN A 157 -10.88 -14.27 11.72
CA ASN A 157 -9.69 -14.31 10.88
C ASN A 157 -9.99 -13.70 9.51
N SER A 158 -9.06 -12.84 9.05
CA SER A 158 -9.14 -12.22 7.74
C SER A 158 -7.83 -12.37 6.99
N ILE A 159 -7.93 -12.44 5.67
CA ILE A 159 -6.80 -12.24 4.75
C ILE A 159 -7.00 -10.91 4.03
N VAL A 160 -5.88 -10.25 3.72
CA VAL A 160 -5.87 -9.04 2.92
C VAL A 160 -5.07 -9.30 1.66
N ILE A 161 -5.67 -9.04 0.51
CA ILE A 161 -5.02 -9.14 -0.79
C ILE A 161 -4.93 -7.74 -1.37
N LYS A 162 -3.71 -7.28 -1.62
CA LYS A 162 -3.46 -6.04 -2.35
C LYS A 162 -3.48 -6.31 -3.84
N LYS A 163 -4.45 -5.71 -4.52
CA LYS A 163 -4.48 -5.68 -5.98
C LYS A 163 -3.71 -4.47 -6.45
N LYS A 164 -2.87 -4.69 -7.46
CA LYS A 164 -2.11 -3.65 -8.12
C LYS A 164 -2.50 -3.58 -9.59
N ASP A 165 -2.42 -2.39 -10.17
CA ASP A 165 -2.59 -2.17 -11.60
C ASP A 165 -1.33 -2.63 -12.39
N SER A 166 -1.34 -2.43 -13.71
CA SER A 166 -0.22 -2.77 -14.61
C SER A 166 1.07 -2.03 -14.30
N ASP A 167 0.95 -0.89 -13.63
CA ASP A 167 2.05 0.01 -13.32
C ASP A 167 2.50 -0.15 -11.84
N TYR A 168 2.03 -1.22 -11.18
CA TYR A 168 2.31 -1.60 -9.80
C TYR A 168 1.75 -0.64 -8.72
N HIS A 169 0.84 0.26 -9.09
CA HIS A 169 0.10 1.08 -8.13
C HIS A 169 -0.88 0.21 -7.36
N LEU A 170 -1.08 0.53 -6.09
CA LEU A 170 -2.15 -0.10 -5.31
C LEU A 170 -3.47 0.33 -5.95
N GLU A 171 -4.26 -0.62 -6.45
CA GLU A 171 -5.60 -0.36 -7.00
C GLU A 171 -6.65 -0.48 -5.89
N ALA A 172 -6.55 -1.56 -5.10
CA ALA A 172 -7.47 -1.83 -4.00
C ALA A 172 -6.90 -2.86 -3.01
N LEU A 173 -7.34 -2.79 -1.76
CA LEU A 173 -7.22 -3.83 -0.76
C LEU A 173 -8.54 -4.57 -0.63
N TYR A 174 -8.47 -5.88 -0.77
CA TYR A 174 -9.60 -6.77 -0.59
C TYR A 174 -9.46 -7.51 0.73
N VAL A 175 -10.43 -7.37 1.62
CA VAL A 175 -10.49 -8.14 2.86
C VAL A 175 -11.41 -9.33 2.64
N TYR A 176 -10.91 -10.54 2.89
CA TYR A 176 -11.72 -11.75 2.90
C TYR A 176 -11.77 -12.31 4.31
N VAL A 177 -12.92 -12.91 4.64
CA VAL A 177 -13.14 -13.70 5.85
C VAL A 177 -13.63 -15.08 5.45
N LYS A 178 -13.57 -16.04 6.36
CA LYS A 178 -14.15 -17.36 6.09
C LYS A 178 -15.67 -17.28 5.92
N ASP A 179 -16.23 -18.17 5.11
CA ASP A 179 -17.68 -18.25 4.88
C ASP A 179 -18.48 -18.41 6.20
N GLU A 180 -17.94 -19.18 7.15
CA GLU A 180 -18.56 -19.40 8.48
C GLU A 180 -18.65 -18.12 9.33
N ASP A 181 -17.73 -17.18 9.15
CA ASP A 181 -17.66 -15.93 9.89
C ASP A 181 -18.32 -14.75 9.15
N TYR A 182 -18.64 -14.91 7.86
CA TYR A 182 -19.02 -13.79 6.99
C TYR A 182 -20.20 -12.97 7.54
N ALA A 183 -21.29 -13.64 7.93
CA ALA A 183 -22.49 -12.94 8.42
C ALA A 183 -22.23 -12.19 9.74
N ARG A 184 -21.33 -12.70 10.59
CA ARG A 184 -20.92 -12.03 11.83
C ARG A 184 -20.00 -10.85 11.53
N ALA A 185 -19.03 -11.03 10.63
CA ALA A 185 -18.10 -9.98 10.20
C ALA A 185 -18.84 -8.80 9.55
N GLU A 186 -19.77 -9.08 8.64
CA GLU A 186 -20.60 -8.08 7.97
C GLU A 186 -21.42 -7.28 8.98
N ARG A 187 -21.99 -7.96 9.98
CA ARG A 187 -22.72 -7.30 11.07
C ARG A 187 -21.83 -6.38 11.90
N ILE A 188 -20.63 -6.82 12.27
CA ILE A 188 -19.69 -6.01 13.06
C ILE A 188 -19.33 -4.71 12.32
N ILE A 189 -18.97 -4.82 11.04
CA ILE A 189 -18.62 -3.64 10.22
C ILE A 189 -19.83 -2.75 9.95
N LYS A 190 -21.02 -3.35 9.82
CA LYS A 190 -22.25 -2.60 9.57
C LYS A 190 -22.76 -1.89 10.82
N GLU A 191 -22.69 -2.51 11.99
CA GLU A 191 -23.26 -1.95 13.22
C GLU A 191 -22.25 -1.09 13.98
N LEU A 192 -20.94 -1.37 13.86
CA LEU A 192 -19.87 -0.74 14.63
C LEU A 192 -20.25 -0.57 16.11
N LYS A 193 -20.77 -1.64 16.73
CA LYS A 193 -21.19 -1.62 18.13
C LYS A 193 -20.00 -1.23 19.02
N GLY A 194 -20.21 -0.24 19.88
CA GLY A 194 -19.16 0.33 20.73
C GLY A 194 -18.39 1.48 20.06
N TYR A 195 -18.82 1.94 18.89
CA TYR A 195 -18.31 3.15 18.25
C TYR A 195 -19.39 4.23 18.21
N GLU A 196 -18.97 5.49 18.28
CA GLU A 196 -19.81 6.68 18.17
C GLU A 196 -19.38 7.52 16.98
N VAL A 197 -20.34 8.23 16.38
CA VAL A 197 -20.06 9.17 15.29
C VAL A 197 -19.54 10.46 15.88
N VAL A 198 -18.30 10.82 15.56
CA VAL A 198 -17.67 12.06 16.03
C VAL A 198 -17.78 13.19 15.00
N ALA A 199 -17.91 12.86 13.71
CA ALA A 199 -18.11 13.83 12.64
C ALA A 199 -18.90 13.24 11.46
N GLU A 200 -19.58 14.09 10.71
CA GLU A 200 -20.24 13.74 9.45
C GLU A 200 -20.09 14.85 8.40
N SER A 201 -19.94 14.47 7.13
CA SER A 201 -19.86 15.40 6.00
C SER A 201 -20.35 14.73 4.71
N ASP A 202 -20.72 15.54 3.73
CA ASP A 202 -20.97 15.09 2.36
C ASP A 202 -19.67 14.96 1.55
N ASN A 203 -18.56 15.53 2.06
CA ASN A 203 -17.24 15.54 1.43
C ASN A 203 -16.28 14.57 2.12
N LEU A 204 -15.68 13.66 1.36
CA LEU A 204 -14.74 12.66 1.88
C LEU A 204 -13.47 13.32 2.41
N THR A 205 -12.93 14.31 1.69
CA THR A 205 -11.67 14.98 2.04
C THR A 205 -11.74 15.63 3.41
N ASP A 206 -12.90 16.18 3.79
CA ASP A 206 -13.09 16.79 5.11
C ASP A 206 -13.02 15.72 6.21
N ILE A 207 -13.64 14.56 6.01
CA ILE A 207 -13.57 13.45 6.96
C ILE A 207 -12.16 12.83 7.01
N GLU A 208 -11.44 12.76 5.90
CA GLU A 208 -10.06 12.27 5.86
C GLU A 208 -9.09 13.19 6.62
N LYS A 209 -9.30 14.51 6.59
CA LYS A 209 -8.53 15.46 7.43
C LYS A 209 -8.70 15.16 8.91
N LEU A 210 -9.95 15.05 9.35
CA LEU A 210 -10.27 14.74 10.74
C LEU A 210 -9.68 13.38 11.15
N GLU A 211 -9.70 12.39 10.25
CA GLU A 211 -9.09 11.08 10.50
C GLU A 211 -7.57 11.15 10.69
N GLU A 212 -6.85 11.94 9.88
CA GLU A 212 -5.41 12.15 10.06
C GLU A 212 -5.11 12.84 11.39
N ILE A 213 -5.94 13.80 11.78
CA ILE A 213 -5.75 14.57 13.02
C ILE A 213 -5.95 13.67 14.23
N LEU A 214 -7.03 12.89 14.27
CA LEU A 214 -7.22 11.88 15.30
C LEU A 214 -6.08 10.85 15.31
N PHE A 215 -5.62 10.41 14.14
CA PHE A 215 -4.48 9.49 14.05
C PHE A 215 -3.19 10.07 14.64
N SER A 216 -2.92 11.37 14.46
CA SER A 216 -1.76 12.05 15.07
C SER A 216 -1.82 12.08 16.60
N HIS A 217 -3.03 12.05 17.16
CA HIS A 217 -3.31 11.91 18.59
C HIS A 217 -3.46 10.45 19.02
N ARG A 218 -3.13 9.47 18.15
CA ARG A 218 -3.22 8.03 18.40
C ARG A 218 -4.64 7.51 18.62
N ILE A 219 -5.65 8.25 18.17
CA ILE A 219 -7.05 7.83 18.18
C ILE A 219 -7.35 7.15 16.84
N LYS A 220 -7.86 5.91 16.89
CA LYS A 220 -8.28 5.19 15.67
C LYS A 220 -9.68 5.67 15.27
N ALA A 221 -9.85 6.01 14.00
CA ALA A 221 -11.14 6.43 13.48
C ALA A 221 -11.50 5.72 12.17
N ILE A 222 -12.72 5.18 12.11
CA ILE A 222 -13.24 4.43 10.97
C ILE A 222 -14.13 5.34 10.13
N ILE A 223 -13.82 5.44 8.84
CA ILE A 223 -14.63 6.18 7.87
C ILE A 223 -15.64 5.22 7.23
N LYS A 224 -16.91 5.62 7.19
CA LYS A 224 -17.96 4.83 6.53
C LYS A 224 -19.02 5.72 5.92
N LYS A 225 -19.50 5.33 4.73
CA LYS A 225 -20.64 5.97 4.07
C LYS A 225 -21.94 5.32 4.54
N GLU A 226 -22.84 6.12 5.11
CA GLU A 226 -24.17 5.70 5.56
C GLU A 226 -25.22 6.73 5.17
N SER A 227 -26.33 6.26 4.58
CA SER A 227 -27.48 7.12 4.24
C SER A 227 -27.12 8.36 3.41
N GLY A 228 -26.14 8.22 2.50
CA GLY A 228 -25.66 9.31 1.64
C GLY A 228 -24.54 10.16 2.24
N LYS A 229 -24.37 10.16 3.56
CA LYS A 229 -23.33 10.90 4.28
C LYS A 229 -22.10 10.06 4.56
N ILE A 230 -20.96 10.72 4.73
CA ILE A 230 -19.70 10.12 5.16
C ILE A 230 -19.55 10.44 6.64
N LYS A 231 -19.36 9.40 7.46
CA LYS A 231 -19.27 9.50 8.91
C LYS A 231 -17.92 9.01 9.39
N LEU A 232 -17.41 9.67 10.42
CA LEU A 232 -16.21 9.30 11.15
C LEU A 232 -16.61 8.68 12.49
N PHE A 233 -16.23 7.44 12.70
CA PHE A 233 -16.54 6.66 13.90
C PHE A 233 -15.29 6.50 14.76
N VAL A 234 -15.43 6.67 16.07
CA VAL A 234 -14.38 6.39 17.07
C VAL A 234 -14.92 5.47 18.14
N GLU A 235 -14.06 4.74 18.84
CA GLU A 235 -14.51 3.91 19.96
C GLU A 235 -15.14 4.77 21.06
N GLN A 236 -16.17 4.25 21.73
CA GLN A 236 -16.87 4.95 22.80
C GLN A 236 -15.93 5.46 23.91
N ALA A 237 -14.84 4.74 24.16
CA ALA A 237 -13.83 5.14 25.13
C ALA A 237 -13.09 6.43 24.71
N ASP A 238 -12.88 6.63 23.41
CA ASP A 238 -12.13 7.75 22.85
C ASP A 238 -13.05 8.93 22.44
N PHE A 239 -14.37 8.73 22.42
CA PHE A 239 -15.34 9.70 21.91
C PHE A 239 -15.16 11.10 22.50
N LYS A 240 -15.03 11.21 23.83
CA LYS A 240 -14.90 12.51 24.51
C LYS A 240 -13.60 13.23 24.11
N GLU A 241 -12.50 12.51 23.97
CA GLU A 241 -11.22 13.06 23.56
C GLU A 241 -11.26 13.48 22.09
N ALA A 242 -11.78 12.61 21.22
CA ALA A 242 -11.93 12.87 19.80
C ALA A 242 -12.82 14.08 19.52
N SER A 243 -13.98 14.19 20.18
CA SER A 243 -14.86 15.37 20.08
C SER A 243 -14.13 16.63 20.52
N GLY A 244 -13.38 16.59 21.62
CA GLY A 244 -12.62 17.74 22.10
C GLY A 244 -11.53 18.17 21.11
N ILE A 245 -10.86 17.23 20.44
CA ILE A 245 -9.87 17.54 19.40
C ILE A 245 -10.57 18.21 18.20
N ILE A 246 -11.68 17.63 17.73
CA ILE A 246 -12.43 18.11 16.55
C ILE A 246 -13.09 19.48 16.81
N GLU A 247 -13.65 19.71 18.00
CA GLU A 247 -14.27 21.00 18.35
C GLU A 247 -13.26 22.14 18.45
N ASN A 248 -12.02 21.82 18.83
CA ASN A 248 -10.92 22.77 18.86
C ASN A 248 -10.17 22.87 17.53
N GLU A 249 -10.63 22.17 16.48
CA GLU A 249 -9.97 22.25 15.19
C GLU A 249 -10.10 23.63 14.57
N LYS A 250 -8.95 24.08 14.06
CA LYS A 250 -8.80 25.33 13.35
C LYS A 250 -8.98 25.09 11.86
N GLU A 251 -9.41 26.11 11.11
CA GLU A 251 -9.52 26.02 9.65
C GLU A 251 -8.19 25.53 9.04
N TRP A 252 -8.24 24.49 8.20
CA TRP A 252 -7.07 23.98 7.48
C TRP A 252 -6.97 24.59 6.09
N THR A 253 -5.75 24.85 5.64
CA THR A 253 -5.49 25.36 4.28
C THR A 253 -4.43 24.54 3.59
N LEU A 254 -4.56 24.39 2.27
CA LEU A 254 -3.60 23.67 1.45
C LEU A 254 -2.28 24.47 1.49
N PHE A 255 -1.23 23.84 2.01
CA PHE A 255 0.09 24.42 2.03
C PHE A 255 0.81 24.17 0.70
N LYS A 256 0.84 22.90 0.26
CA LYS A 256 1.58 22.51 -0.94
C LYS A 256 1.13 21.16 -1.49
N THR A 257 1.27 20.98 -2.80
CA THR A 257 1.05 19.71 -3.49
C THR A 257 2.36 19.04 -3.88
N TYR A 258 2.39 17.71 -3.87
CA TYR A 258 3.57 16.91 -4.19
C TYR A 258 3.20 15.76 -5.12
N SER A 259 4.11 15.43 -6.04
CA SER A 259 4.06 14.20 -6.83
C SER A 259 4.57 12.97 -6.06
N ASP A 260 5.38 13.19 -5.02
CA ASP A 260 6.02 12.14 -4.21
C ASP A 260 5.77 12.31 -2.71
N ILE A 261 5.45 11.19 -2.05
CA ILE A 261 5.13 11.13 -0.62
C ILE A 261 6.36 11.36 0.24
N THR A 262 7.55 10.99 -0.25
CA THR A 262 8.81 11.20 0.48
C THR A 262 9.06 12.69 0.71
N ASN A 263 8.83 13.51 -0.31
CA ASN A 263 8.98 14.96 -0.22
C ASN A 263 7.92 15.58 0.70
N ALA A 264 6.66 15.16 0.58
CA ALA A 264 5.60 15.62 1.48
C ALA A 264 5.91 15.27 2.94
N MET A 265 6.38 14.04 3.21
CA MET A 265 6.78 13.59 4.55
C MET A 265 8.00 14.32 5.09
N PHE A 266 8.97 14.67 4.22
CA PHE A 266 10.13 15.46 4.61
C PHE A 266 9.71 16.85 5.09
N GLU A 267 8.92 17.59 4.30
CA GLU A 267 8.43 18.91 4.71
C GLU A 267 7.50 18.82 5.92
N LYS A 268 6.62 17.80 6.01
CA LYS A 268 5.83 17.53 7.22
C LYS A 268 6.73 17.34 8.45
N SER A 269 7.82 16.59 8.35
CA SER A 269 8.73 16.36 9.48
C SER A 269 9.44 17.64 9.96
N ILE A 270 9.71 18.57 9.05
CA ILE A 270 10.24 19.89 9.38
C ILE A 270 9.17 20.71 10.12
N LEU A 271 7.95 20.75 9.59
CA LEU A 271 6.84 21.47 10.21
C LEU A 271 6.53 20.92 11.61
N GLU A 272 6.54 19.60 11.78
CA GLU A 272 6.41 18.94 13.09
C GLU A 272 7.53 19.35 14.06
N ALA A 273 8.79 19.38 13.60
CA ALA A 273 9.92 19.83 14.43
C ALA A 273 9.81 21.30 14.84
N ALA A 274 9.07 22.11 14.08
CA ALA A 274 8.77 23.51 14.38
C ALA A 274 7.43 23.72 15.12
N GLU A 275 6.83 22.63 15.60
CA GLU A 275 5.53 22.62 16.29
C GLU A 275 4.39 23.23 15.45
N ILE A 276 4.46 23.06 14.11
CA ILE A 276 3.39 23.43 13.19
C ILE A 276 2.54 22.19 12.88
N PRO A 277 1.27 22.16 13.30
CA PRO A 277 0.37 21.07 12.96
C PRO A 277 0.19 21.00 11.45
N SER A 278 0.42 19.82 10.89
CA SER A 278 0.33 19.58 9.46
C SER A 278 -0.20 18.17 9.15
N VAL A 279 -0.96 18.06 8.08
CA VAL A 279 -1.73 16.88 7.69
C VAL A 279 -1.43 16.58 6.23
N ILE A 280 -1.05 15.35 5.92
CA ILE A 280 -0.93 14.90 4.54
C ILE A 280 -2.21 14.17 4.16
N ILE A 281 -2.89 14.68 3.15
CA ILE A 281 -3.95 13.94 2.46
C ILE A 281 -3.34 13.38 1.21
N ASN A 282 -3.38 12.06 1.11
CA ASN A 282 -2.97 11.37 -0.10
C ASN A 282 -4.21 11.00 -0.89
N ASP A 283 -4.54 11.82 -1.87
CA ASP A 283 -5.62 11.56 -2.83
C ASP A 283 -5.06 11.09 -4.17
N LYS A 284 -4.00 10.28 -4.14
CA LYS A 284 -3.63 9.48 -5.32
C LYS A 284 -4.80 8.56 -5.63
N ASP A 285 -5.57 8.91 -6.65
CA ASP A 285 -6.51 8.00 -7.26
C ASP A 285 -5.69 6.80 -7.72
N THR A 286 -5.88 5.71 -6.99
CA THR A 286 -5.22 4.43 -7.13
C THR A 286 -5.33 3.85 -8.54
N THR A 287 -6.25 4.41 -9.34
CA THR A 287 -6.59 3.97 -10.70
C THR A 287 -5.77 4.68 -11.78
N PHE A 288 -5.21 5.87 -11.53
CA PHE A 288 -4.61 6.69 -12.60
C PHE A 288 -3.30 7.40 -12.24
N LEU A 289 -2.78 7.29 -11.01
CA LEU A 289 -1.70 8.16 -10.50
C LEU A 289 -1.99 9.66 -10.62
N LEU A 290 -3.23 10.02 -10.95
CA LEU A 290 -3.67 11.41 -11.02
C LEU A 290 -4.21 11.75 -9.65
N GLY A 291 -3.53 12.68 -8.99
CA GLY A 291 -3.82 13.09 -7.64
C GLY A 291 -2.57 13.65 -7.00
N ASP A 292 -2.66 14.88 -6.53
CA ASP A 292 -1.60 15.51 -5.78
C ASP A 292 -1.60 14.94 -4.36
N ILE A 293 -0.41 14.72 -3.81
CA ILE A 293 -0.26 14.54 -2.37
C ILE A 293 -0.33 15.93 -1.77
N GLU A 294 -1.34 16.18 -0.97
CA GLU A 294 -1.64 17.49 -0.44
C GLU A 294 -1.17 17.59 1.01
N LEU A 295 -0.25 18.51 1.28
CA LEU A 295 0.12 18.89 2.65
C LEU A 295 -0.73 20.08 3.05
N PHE A 296 -1.46 19.95 4.15
CA PHE A 296 -2.25 20.99 4.78
C PHE A 296 -1.58 21.45 6.07
N VAL A 297 -1.80 22.71 6.41
CA VAL A 297 -1.43 23.32 7.70
C VAL A 297 -2.63 24.07 8.26
N GLU A 298 -2.62 24.35 9.57
CA GLU A 298 -3.60 25.26 10.15
C GLU A 298 -3.50 26.63 9.45
N LYS A 299 -4.63 27.20 9.05
CA LYS A 299 -4.70 28.43 8.25
C LYS A 299 -3.98 29.61 8.90
N ASN A 300 -4.04 29.72 10.23
CA ASN A 300 -3.33 30.74 11.00
C ASN A 300 -1.81 30.51 11.10
N MET A 301 -1.32 29.33 10.70
CA MET A 301 0.10 28.98 10.69
C MET A 301 0.72 29.00 9.29
N LEU A 302 -0.06 29.31 8.24
CA LEU A 302 0.38 29.27 6.85
C LEU A 302 1.64 30.13 6.59
N GLU A 303 1.61 31.40 7.00
CA GLU A 303 2.74 32.32 6.81
C GLU A 303 4.02 31.81 7.50
N LYS A 304 3.88 31.30 8.73
CA LYS A 304 5.00 30.72 9.50
C LYS A 304 5.54 29.46 8.83
N ALA A 305 4.66 28.60 8.32
CA ALA A 305 5.05 27.39 7.59
C ALA A 305 5.83 27.73 6.31
N GLU A 306 5.38 28.72 5.55
CA GLU A 306 6.09 29.19 4.35
C GLU A 306 7.47 29.76 4.68
N GLU A 307 7.59 30.55 5.76
CA GLU A 307 8.86 31.13 6.17
C GLU A 307 9.88 30.07 6.57
N ILE A 308 9.47 29.04 7.33
CA ILE A 308 10.36 27.95 7.74
C ILE A 308 10.86 27.17 6.52
N ILE A 309 9.96 26.80 5.60
CA ILE A 309 10.34 26.01 4.44
C ILE A 309 11.21 26.80 3.44
N LYS A 310 11.01 28.13 3.32
CA LYS A 310 11.88 28.99 2.48
C LYS A 310 13.31 29.14 3.00
N ASN A 311 13.54 28.91 4.30
CA ASN A 311 14.82 29.10 4.97
C ASN A 311 15.67 27.81 5.08
N ILE A 312 15.28 26.76 4.35
CA ILE A 312 15.95 25.45 4.28
C ILE A 312 16.56 25.27 2.90
#